data_AF-L1I6T5-F1
#
_entry.id   AF-L1I6T5-F1
#
_cell.length_a   1.000
_cell.length_b   1.000
_cell.length_c   1.000
_cell.angle_alpha   90.00
_cell.angle_beta   90.00
_cell.angle_gamma   90.00
#
_symmetry.space_group_name_H-M   'P 1'
#
loop_
_entity.id
_entity.type
_entity.pdbx_description
1 polymer ?
#
loop_
_entity_poly.entity_id
_entity_poly.type
_entity_poly.pdbx_seq_one_letter_code
_entity_poly.pdbx_strand_id
1 'polypeptide(L)' 'MRWQRVILDEARWIKNRRSTSHRACLRLTAINRWCLAATPLQNDVDDIQSLLQFLRVEPLDKYSTWLTYVKK' A
#
# COMPACT_ATOMS: atom_id res chain seq x y z
N MET A 1 -18.05 -11.28 0.79
CA MET A 1 -18.08 -10.69 -0.56
C MET A 1 -16.64 -10.44 -1.02
N ARG A 2 -16.28 -10.79 -2.27
CA ARG A 2 -14.94 -10.59 -2.85
C ARG A 2 -15.07 -9.68 -4.08
N TRP A 3 -14.33 -8.57 -4.10
CA TRP A 3 -14.33 -7.63 -5.21
C TRP A 3 -13.47 -8.14 -6.36
N GLN A 4 -13.89 -7.88 -7.61
CA GLN A 4 -13.07 -8.16 -8.79
C GLN A 4 -11.90 -7.18 -8.89
N ARG A 5 -12.13 -5.90 -8.57
CA ARG A 5 -11.12 -4.85 -8.57
C ARG A 5 -11.41 -3.83 -7.46
N VAL A 6 -10.35 -3.31 -6.85
CA VAL A 6 -10.39 -2.12 -5.99
C VAL A 6 -9.36 -1.13 -6.52
N ILE A 7 -9.80 0.12 -6.73
CA ILE A 7 -8.95 1.22 -7.16
C ILE A 7 -8.99 2.28 -6.08
N LEU A 8 -7.83 2.67 -5.57
CA LEU A 8 -7.71 3.83 -4.69
C LEU A 8 -7.29 5.02 -5.54
N ASP A 9 -8.16 6.01 -5.63
CA ASP A 9 -7.80 7.32 -6.12
C ASP A 9 -7.07 8.11 -5.03
N GLU A 10 -6.18 9.01 -5.43
CA GLU A 10 -5.33 9.78 -4.52
C GLU A 10 -4.66 8.90 -3.44
N ALA A 11 -4.06 7.77 -3.85
CA ALA A 11 -3.53 6.75 -2.94
C ALA A 11 -2.49 7.27 -1.92
N ARG A 12 -2.00 8.50 -2.12
CA ARG A 12 -1.25 9.26 -1.11
C ARG A 12 -1.95 9.37 0.27
N TRP A 13 -3.27 9.22 0.35
CA TRP A 13 -4.02 9.24 1.62
C TRP A 13 -3.79 8.01 2.50
N ILE A 14 -3.34 6.87 1.94
CA ILE A 14 -3.13 5.62 2.69
C ILE A 14 -1.67 5.36 3.05
N LYS A 15 -0.80 6.37 2.95
CA LYS A 15 0.66 6.22 3.16
C LYS A 15 1.05 6.02 4.62
N ASN A 16 0.20 6.42 5.55
CA ASN A 16 0.43 6.13 6.96
C ASN A 16 -0.11 4.75 7.32
N ARG A 17 0.78 3.75 7.43
CA ARG A 17 0.46 2.37 7.85
C ARG A 17 -0.29 2.25 9.18
N ARG A 18 -0.13 3.22 10.10
CA ARG A 18 -0.80 3.22 11.40
C ARG A 18 -2.22 3.78 11.33
N SER A 19 -2.58 4.45 10.24
CA SER A 19 -3.90 5.06 10.07
C SER A 19 -5.02 4.00 10.02
N THR A 20 -6.22 4.40 10.44
CA THR A 20 -7.43 3.58 10.31
C THR A 20 -7.77 3.34 8.84
N SER A 21 -7.63 4.36 8.00
CA SER A 21 -7.87 4.28 6.56
C SER A 21 -7.00 3.23 5.87
N HIS A 22 -5.70 3.24 6.13
CA HIS A 22 -4.79 2.24 5.59
C HIS A 22 -5.20 0.81 5.99
N ARG A 23 -5.47 0.58 7.28
CA ARG A 23 -5.92 -0.73 7.79
C ARG A 23 -7.26 -1.15 7.21
N ALA A 24 -8.18 -0.21 6.97
CA ALA A 24 -9.46 -0.48 6.34
C ALA A 24 -9.28 -0.91 4.88
N CYS A 25 -8.47 -0.18 4.10
CA CYS A 25 -8.17 -0.50 2.70
C CYS A 25 -7.49 -1.88 2.56
N LEU A 26 -6.59 -2.24 3.47
CA LEU A 26 -5.93 -3.56 3.47
C LEU A 26 -6.88 -4.74 3.71
N ARG A 27 -7.95 -4.53 4.48
CA ARG A 27 -8.97 -5.55 4.79
C ARG A 27 -9.90 -5.84 3.62
N LEU A 28 -9.98 -4.96 2.62
CA LEU A 28 -10.75 -5.22 1.42
C LEU A 28 -10.22 -6.47 0.71
N THR A 29 -11.10 -7.42 0.40
CA THR A 29 -10.75 -8.62 -0.36
C THR A 29 -11.00 -8.36 -1.84
N ALA A 30 -9.94 -8.32 -2.65
CA ALA A 30 -10.01 -8.03 -4.08
C ALA A 30 -9.03 -8.90 -4.88
N ILE A 31 -9.38 -9.20 -6.14
CA ILE A 31 -8.47 -9.88 -7.09
C ILE A 31 -7.45 -8.88 -7.63
N ASN A 32 -7.93 -7.78 -8.21
CA ASN A 32 -7.09 -6.74 -8.79
C ASN A 32 -7.05 -5.51 -7.88
N ARG A 33 -5.87 -4.94 -7.67
CA ARG A 33 -5.67 -3.77 -6.81
C ARG A 33 -4.86 -2.72 -7.54
N TRP A 34 -5.34 -1.48 -7.52
CA TRP A 34 -4.74 -0.37 -8.24
C TRP A 34 -4.65 0.83 -7.32
N CYS A 35 -3.54 1.55 -7.41
CA CYS A 35 -3.33 2.83 -6.74
C CYS A 35 -3.11 3.89 -7.82
N LEU A 36 -3.98 4.90 -7.87
CA LEU A 36 -3.72 6.12 -8.62
C LEU A 36 -3.12 7.15 -7.66
N ALA A 37 -1.91 7.61 -7.97
CA ALA A 37 -1.28 8.71 -7.25
C ALA A 37 -0.35 9.47 -8.19
N ALA A 38 -0.54 10.80 -8.28
CA ALA A 38 0.37 11.66 -9.04
C ALA A 38 1.76 11.76 -8.39
N THR A 39 1.83 11.55 -7.07
CA THR A 39 3.07 11.65 -6.28
C THR A 39 3.15 10.49 -5.29
N PRO A 40 3.56 9.28 -5.74
CA PRO A 40 3.59 8.09 -4.88
C PRO A 40 4.64 8.17 -3.77
N LEU A 41 5.75 8.90 -4.00
CA LEU A 41 6.82 9.17 -3.05
C LEU A 41 6.79 10.66 -2.71
N GLN A 42 6.43 11.03 -1.48
CA GLN A 42 6.46 12.44 -1.06
C GLN A 42 7.43 12.67 0.10
N ASN A 43 7.32 11.91 1.18
CA ASN A 43 8.02 12.22 2.43
C ASN A 43 9.19 11.26 2.71
N ASP A 44 8.93 9.97 2.57
CA ASP A 44 9.87 8.89 2.92
C ASP A 44 9.63 7.73 1.95
N VAL A 45 10.65 6.92 1.68
CA VAL A 45 10.53 5.67 0.92
C VAL A 45 9.48 4.72 1.52
N ASP A 46 9.17 4.82 2.81
CA ASP A 46 8.05 4.09 3.45
C ASP A 46 6.66 4.43 2.89
N ASP A 47 6.52 5.59 2.23
CA ASP A 47 5.31 5.94 1.47
C ASP A 47 5.03 4.85 0.41
N ILE A 48 6.06 4.42 -0.31
CA ILE A 48 5.96 3.37 -1.33
C ILE A 48 5.68 2.03 -0.67
N GLN A 49 6.31 1.72 0.47
CA GLN A 49 6.07 0.48 1.20
C GLN A 49 4.58 0.29 1.52
N SER A 50 3.92 1.36 1.97
CA SER A 50 2.49 1.33 2.29
C SER A 50 1.61 1.07 1.06
N LEU A 51 2.01 1.59 -0.11
CA LEU A 51 1.34 1.31 -1.38
C LEU A 51 1.56 -0.14 -1.84
N LEU A 52 2.79 -0.65 -1.74
CA LEU A 52 3.13 -2.04 -2.06
C LEU A 52 2.36 -3.02 -1.16
N GLN A 53 2.18 -2.67 0.10
CA GLN A 53 1.37 -3.45 1.03
C GLN A 53 -0.09 -3.52 0.61
N PHE A 54 -0.66 -2.41 0.13
CA PHE A 54 -2.01 -2.43 -0.43
C PHE A 54 -2.09 -3.27 -1.71
N LEU A 55 -1.13 -3.11 -2.62
CA LEU A 55 -1.08 -3.84 -3.88
C LEU A 55 -0.76 -5.33 -3.73
N ARG A 56 -0.30 -5.77 -2.55
CA ARG A 56 0.11 -7.15 -2.25
C ARG A 56 1.26 -7.64 -3.12
N VAL A 57 2.27 -6.78 -3.31
CA VAL A 57 3.47 -7.10 -4.08
C VAL A 57 4.45 -7.87 -3.19
N GLU A 58 4.38 -9.20 -3.22
CA GLU A 58 5.31 -10.05 -2.47
C GLU A 58 6.72 -10.00 -3.08
N PRO A 59 7.79 -10.04 -2.26
CA PRO A 59 7.79 -10.10 -0.79
C PRO A 59 7.80 -8.70 -0.11
N LEU A 60 7.77 -7.63 -0.89
CA LEU A 60 7.96 -6.24 -0.42
C LEU A 60 6.75 -5.66 0.32
N ASP A 61 5.59 -6.30 0.23
CA ASP A 61 4.40 -5.99 1.01
C ASP A 61 4.60 -6.21 2.53
N LYS A 62 5.59 -7.04 2.89
CA LYS A 62 6.01 -7.28 4.28
C LYS A 62 6.99 -6.21 4.73
N TYR A 63 6.64 -5.52 5.80
CA TYR A 63 7.48 -4.45 6.35
C TYR A 63 8.85 -4.95 6.85
N SER A 64 8.94 -6.18 7.38
CA SER A 64 10.22 -6.77 7.78
C SER A 64 11.17 -6.93 6.60
N THR A 65 10.69 -7.47 5.49
CA THR A 65 11.44 -7.60 4.23
C THR A 65 11.86 -6.24 3.70
N TRP A 66 10.96 -5.25 3.74
CA TRP A 66 11.28 -3.88 3.34
C TRP A 66 12.44 -3.28 4.13
N LEU A 67 12.45 -3.44 5.46
CA LEU A 67 13.57 -3.01 6.29
C LEU A 67 14.87 -3.72 5.90
N THR A 68 14.84 -5.02 5.63
CA THR A 68 16.07 -5.76 5.28
C THR A 68 16.68 -5.33 3.95
N TYR A 69 15.85 -5.08 2.92
CA TYR A 69 16.34 -4.88 1.55
C TYR A 69 16.36 -3.43 1.09
N VAL A 70 15.53 -2.55 1.66
CA VAL A 70 15.38 -1.17 1.19
C VAL A 70 15.83 -0.17 2.24
N LYS A 71 15.29 -0.25 3.47
CA LYS A 71 15.68 0.64 4.57
C LYS A 71 16.85 0.05 5.37
N LYS A 72 18.05 0.17 4.82
CA LYS A 72 19.30 -0.07 5.57
C LYS A 72 19.57 1.02 6.60
#